data_AF-A0A0Q4NGR9-F1
#
_entry.id   AF-A0A0Q4NGR9-F1
#
_cell.length_a   1.000
_cell.length_b   1.000
_cell.length_c   1.000
_cell.angle_alpha   90.00
_cell.angle_beta   90.00
_cell.angle_gamma   90.00
#
_symmetry.space_group_name_H-M   'P 1'
#
loop_
_entity.id
_entity.type
_entity.pdbx_description
1 polymer ?
#
loop_
_entity_poly.entity_id
_entity_poly.type
_entity_poly.pdbx_seq_one_letter_code
_entity_poly.pdbx_strand_id
1 'polypeptide(L)'
;MSSKAFCPYTPWALTTLLALSLALTAGCSSKTSKASYATPPTGSNCFAKAVPTTGEGGLAWGNTLSIARQKSLNNCVRYATRSGGTPRTCQVVMAKCKN
;
A
#
# COMPACT_ATOMS: atom_id res chain seq x y z
N MET A 1 18.09 58.28 13.59
CA MET A 1 18.26 56.90 13.09
C MET A 1 18.46 56.01 14.30
N SER A 2 17.39 55.39 14.80
CA SER A 2 17.39 54.71 16.09
C SER A 2 17.62 53.20 15.94
N SER A 3 18.50 52.68 16.78
CA SER A 3 19.03 51.32 16.75
C SER A 3 18.02 50.29 17.30
N LYS A 4 17.95 49.19 16.54
CA LYS A 4 17.33 47.86 16.71
C LYS A 4 16.77 47.45 18.09
N ALA A 5 15.59 46.81 18.04
CA ALA A 5 15.19 45.79 19.01
C ALA A 5 14.89 44.48 18.26
N PHE A 6 15.82 43.52 18.29
CA PHE A 6 15.51 42.14 17.93
C PHE A 6 14.78 41.50 19.11
N CYS A 7 13.56 41.03 18.87
CA CYS A 7 12.74 40.39 19.88
C CYS A 7 13.41 39.10 20.43
N PRO A 8 13.36 38.84 21.75
CA PRO A 8 14.04 37.72 22.41
C PRO A 8 13.35 36.35 22.22
N TYR A 9 12.37 36.24 21.31
CA TYR A 9 11.57 35.03 21.11
C TYR A 9 12.18 34.03 20.14
N THR A 10 13.33 34.35 19.56
CA THR A 10 14.02 33.54 18.55
C THR A 10 14.44 32.13 18.99
N PRO A 11 14.92 31.86 20.23
CA PRO A 11 15.30 30.50 20.60
C PRO A 11 14.08 29.60 20.82
N TRP A 12 12.95 30.15 21.30
CA TRP A 12 11.70 29.40 21.50
C TRP A 12 10.94 29.14 20.19
N ALA A 13 11.01 30.08 19.25
CA ALA A 13 10.48 29.87 17.91
C ALA A 13 11.27 28.78 17.15
N LEU A 14 12.60 28.73 17.31
CA LEU A 14 13.45 27.70 16.71
C LEU A 14 13.19 26.31 17.30
N THR A 15 13.05 26.19 18.62
CA THR A 15 12.78 24.90 19.26
C THR A 15 11.39 24.35 18.94
N THR A 16 10.38 25.21 18.85
CA THR A 16 9.04 24.79 18.42
C THR A 16 9.02 24.34 16.96
N LEU A 17 9.73 25.03 16.06
CA LEU A 17 9.84 24.62 14.66
C LEU A 17 10.57 23.27 14.49
N LEU A 18 11.64 23.03 15.26
CA LEU A 18 12.37 21.77 15.26
C LEU A 18 11.51 20.62 15.81
N ALA A 19 10.84 20.84 16.94
CA ALA A 19 9.97 19.85 17.57
C ALA A 19 8.81 19.46 16.64
N LEU A 20 8.22 20.43 15.93
CA LEU A 20 7.17 20.17 14.95
C LEU A 20 7.72 19.34 13.77
N SER A 21 8.90 19.68 13.26
CA SER A 21 9.54 18.94 12.16
C SER A 21 9.85 17.48 12.53
N LEU A 22 10.29 17.22 13.76
CA LEU A 22 10.52 15.87 14.29
C LEU A 22 9.21 15.10 14.51
N ALA A 23 8.16 15.76 14.98
CA ALA A 23 6.84 15.16 15.14
C ALA A 23 6.22 14.76 13.79
N LEU A 24 6.36 15.59 12.75
CA LEU A 24 5.90 15.26 11.40
C LEU A 24 6.66 14.08 10.77
N THR A 25 7.95 13.90 11.09
CA THR A 25 8.74 12.77 10.58
C THR A 25 8.48 11.46 11.33
N ALA A 26 8.18 11.51 12.64
CA ALA A 26 7.80 10.32 13.41
C ALA A 26 6.39 9.79 13.07
N GLY A 27 5.47 10.65 12.60
CA GLY A 27 4.09 10.29 12.26
C GLY A 27 3.89 9.53 10.94
N CYS A 28 4.92 9.44 10.07
CA CYS A 28 4.82 8.77 8.78
C CYS A 28 5.48 7.37 8.74
N SER A 29 5.98 6.87 9.88
CA SER A 29 6.52 5.50 10.00
C SER A 29 5.48 4.48 10.50
N SER A 30 4.19 4.78 10.33
CA SER A 30 3.10 3.81 10.51
C SER A 30 2.62 3.25 9.18
N LYS A 31 3.54 3.07 8.23
CA LYS A 31 3.32 2.10 7.17
C LYS A 31 4.41 1.07 7.28
N THR A 32 4.17 0.07 8.13
CA THR A 32 4.67 -1.27 7.82
C THR A 32 4.14 -1.56 6.42
N SER A 33 4.97 -1.30 5.43
CA SER A 33 4.91 -1.89 4.11
C SER A 33 5.11 -3.39 4.30
N LYS A 34 4.15 -4.04 4.97
CA LYS A 34 3.90 -5.44 4.73
C LYS A 34 3.51 -5.49 3.27
N ALA A 35 4.50 -5.75 2.43
CA ALA A 35 4.32 -6.27 1.10
C ALA A 35 3.67 -7.66 1.24
N SER A 36 2.44 -7.73 1.78
CA SER A 36 1.61 -8.91 1.81
C SER A 36 0.97 -9.15 0.44
N TYR A 37 1.67 -8.82 -0.64
CA TYR A 37 1.21 -9.06 -2.00
C TYR A 37 1.31 -10.53 -2.41
N ALA A 38 1.94 -11.39 -1.59
CA ALA A 38 2.13 -12.78 -1.98
C ALA A 38 2.08 -13.81 -0.85
N THR A 39 2.24 -13.43 0.42
CA THR A 39 2.27 -14.42 1.49
C THR A 39 0.84 -14.88 1.81
N PRO A 40 0.52 -16.17 1.64
CA PRO A 40 -0.76 -16.69 2.11
C PRO A 40 -0.91 -16.34 3.60
N PRO A 41 -2.08 -15.86 4.06
CA PRO A 41 -2.37 -15.97 5.49
C PRO A 41 -2.18 -17.44 5.86
N THR A 42 -1.33 -17.68 6.85
CA THR A 42 -0.97 -19.01 7.36
C THR A 42 -2.27 -19.82 7.53
N GLY A 43 -2.51 -20.80 6.65
CA GLY A 43 -3.76 -21.59 6.62
C GLY A 43 -4.66 -21.47 5.37
N SER A 44 -4.27 -20.70 4.35
CA SER A 44 -5.02 -20.65 3.09
C SER A 44 -4.50 -21.67 2.06
N ASN A 45 -5.34 -22.62 1.67
CA ASN A 45 -4.97 -23.75 0.81
C ASN A 45 -5.09 -23.41 -0.68
N CYS A 46 -5.89 -22.40 -1.03
CA CYS A 46 -6.22 -22.08 -2.40
C CYS A 46 -5.63 -20.74 -2.82
N PHE A 47 -5.14 -20.67 -4.06
CA PHE A 47 -4.67 -19.44 -4.68
C PHE A 47 -5.34 -19.21 -6.02
N ALA A 48 -5.39 -17.94 -6.42
CA ALA A 48 -5.78 -17.54 -7.76
C ALA A 48 -4.94 -16.37 -8.25
N LYS A 49 -4.79 -16.30 -9.56
CA LYS A 49 -4.14 -15.22 -10.30
C LYS A 49 -5.13 -14.67 -11.32
N ALA A 50 -5.27 -13.36 -11.30
CA ALA A 50 -6.07 -12.60 -12.25
C ALA A 50 -5.19 -11.57 -12.92
N VAL A 51 -5.33 -11.40 -14.24
CA VAL A 51 -4.53 -10.46 -15.03
C VAL A 51 -5.44 -9.60 -15.90
N PRO A 52 -5.06 -8.32 -16.12
CA PRO A 52 -5.65 -7.49 -17.17
C PRO A 52 -5.12 -7.89 -18.55
N THR A 53 -5.66 -7.30 -19.62
CA THR A 53 -5.19 -7.51 -21.01
C THR A 53 -3.70 -7.19 -21.19
N THR A 54 -3.22 -6.16 -20.49
CA THR A 54 -1.83 -5.69 -20.53
C THR A 54 -1.34 -5.42 -19.11
N GLY A 55 -0.12 -5.83 -18.79
CA GLY A 55 0.49 -5.59 -17.49
C GLY A 55 0.26 -6.68 -16.44
N GLU A 56 0.78 -6.44 -15.24
CA GLU A 56 0.68 -7.36 -14.12
C GLU A 56 -0.66 -7.22 -13.38
N GLY A 57 -1.30 -8.35 -13.08
CA GLY A 57 -2.49 -8.40 -12.24
C GLY A 57 -2.25 -8.95 -10.84
N GLY A 58 -3.33 -9.32 -10.15
CA GLY A 58 -3.31 -9.69 -8.74
C GLY A 58 -3.16 -11.18 -8.49
N LEU A 59 -2.28 -11.55 -7.54
CA LEU A 59 -2.26 -12.88 -6.92
C LEU A 59 -2.90 -12.80 -5.54
N ALA A 60 -3.71 -13.80 -5.20
CA ALA A 60 -4.35 -13.87 -3.89
C ALA A 60 -4.56 -15.30 -3.42
N TRP A 61 -4.52 -15.46 -2.10
CA TRP A 61 -4.79 -16.71 -1.39
C TRP A 61 -6.10 -16.62 -0.60
N GLY A 62 -6.77 -17.76 -0.45
CA GLY A 62 -8.01 -17.94 0.30
C GLY A 62 -8.22 -19.38 0.76
N ASN A 63 -9.12 -19.56 1.73
CA ASN A 63 -9.44 -20.88 2.28
C ASN A 63 -10.22 -21.74 1.27
N THR A 64 -10.99 -21.10 0.39
CA THR A 64 -11.72 -21.73 -0.71
C THR A 64 -11.28 -21.13 -2.05
N LEU A 65 -11.47 -21.90 -3.12
CA LEU A 65 -11.16 -21.46 -4.49
C LEU A 65 -11.94 -20.18 -4.86
N SER A 66 -13.20 -20.07 -4.44
CA SER A 66 -14.06 -18.89 -4.68
C SER A 66 -13.47 -17.63 -4.04
N ILE A 67 -13.07 -17.71 -2.76
CA ILE A 67 -12.47 -16.58 -2.04
C ILE A 67 -11.16 -16.15 -2.70
N ALA A 68 -10.31 -17.12 -3.08
CA ALA A 68 -9.05 -16.83 -3.75
C ALA A 68 -9.28 -16.09 -5.09
N ARG A 69 -10.24 -16.55 -5.90
CA ARG A 69 -10.64 -15.92 -7.16
C ARG A 69 -11.14 -14.50 -6.97
N GLN A 70 -12.09 -14.29 -6.05
CA GLN A 70 -12.66 -12.97 -5.80
C GLN A 70 -11.58 -11.99 -5.33
N LYS A 71 -10.73 -12.41 -4.40
CA LYS A 71 -9.65 -11.58 -3.86
C LYS A 71 -8.62 -11.23 -4.94
N SER A 72 -8.28 -12.20 -5.79
CA SER A 72 -7.36 -12.00 -6.91
C SER A 72 -7.92 -11.03 -7.95
N LEU A 73 -9.20 -11.14 -8.31
CA LEU A 73 -9.89 -10.19 -9.18
C LEU A 73 -9.94 -8.78 -8.58
N ASN A 74 -10.34 -8.64 -7.32
CA ASN A 74 -10.38 -7.35 -6.63
C ASN A 74 -8.99 -6.69 -6.61
N ASN A 75 -7.93 -7.47 -6.35
CA ASN A 75 -6.56 -6.98 -6.42
C ASN A 75 -6.18 -6.56 -7.84
N CYS A 76 -6.54 -7.34 -8.86
CA CYS A 76 -6.31 -6.97 -10.24
C CYS A 76 -6.99 -5.64 -10.57
N VAL A 77 -8.30 -5.50 -10.32
CA VAL A 77 -9.07 -4.27 -10.61
C VAL A 77 -8.45 -3.06 -9.91
N ARG A 78 -8.04 -3.23 -8.64
CA ARG A 78 -7.46 -2.17 -7.83
C ARG A 78 -6.09 -1.70 -8.32
N TYR A 79 -5.29 -2.60 -8.88
CA TYR A 79 -3.88 -2.31 -9.20
C TYR A 79 -3.54 -2.40 -10.70
N ALA A 80 -4.49 -2.76 -11.56
CA ALA A 80 -4.26 -2.92 -13.00
C ALA A 80 -3.65 -1.66 -13.64
N THR A 81 -4.12 -0.46 -13.26
CA THR A 81 -3.62 0.80 -13.81
C THR A 81 -2.16 1.06 -13.48
N ARG A 82 -1.66 0.58 -12.33
CA ARG A 82 -0.26 0.73 -11.93
C ARG A 82 0.70 -0.02 -12.86
N SER A 83 0.21 -1.09 -13.47
CA SER A 83 0.97 -1.95 -14.37
C SER A 83 0.75 -1.63 -15.86
N GLY A 84 0.04 -0.55 -16.18
CA GLY A 84 -0.37 -0.23 -17.57
C GLY A 84 -1.55 -1.05 -18.09
N GLY A 85 -2.31 -1.68 -17.18
CA GLY A 85 -3.51 -2.46 -17.49
C GLY A 85 -4.80 -1.71 -17.25
N THR A 86 -5.91 -2.28 -17.73
CA THR A 86 -7.25 -1.70 -17.56
C THR A 86 -8.06 -2.48 -16.52
N PRO A 87 -8.62 -1.84 -15.47
CA PRO A 87 -9.35 -2.53 -14.41
C PRO A 87 -10.51 -3.40 -14.93
N ARG A 88 -11.21 -2.93 -15.96
CA ARG A 88 -12.35 -3.61 -16.59
C ARG A 88 -11.99 -4.87 -17.39
N THR A 89 -10.71 -5.16 -17.63
CA THR A 89 -10.28 -6.34 -18.38
C THR A 89 -9.64 -7.41 -17.49
N CYS A 90 -9.77 -7.27 -16.18
CA CYS A 90 -9.27 -8.25 -15.21
C CYS A 90 -10.03 -9.57 -15.30
N GLN A 91 -9.29 -10.65 -15.52
CA GLN A 91 -9.82 -12.00 -15.63
C GLN A 91 -8.98 -13.01 -14.85
N VAL A 92 -9.61 -14.01 -14.24
CA VAL A 92 -8.90 -15.10 -13.56
C VAL A 92 -8.31 -16.05 -14.59
N VAL A 93 -6.98 -16.13 -14.65
CA VAL A 93 -6.26 -17.03 -15.57
C VAL A 93 -5.82 -18.32 -14.90
N MET A 94 -5.69 -18.31 -13.57
CA MET A 94 -5.29 -19.49 -12.82
C MET A 94 -5.97 -19.49 -11.47
N ALA A 95 -6.46 -20.66 -11.05
CA ALA A 95 -6.93 -20.88 -9.70
C ALA A 95 -6.69 -22.35 -9.32
N LYS A 96 -6.04 -22.59 -8.19
CA LYS A 96 -5.71 -23.95 -7.73
C LYS A 96 -5.73 -24.02 -6.20
N CYS A 97 -6.11 -25.17 -5.67
CA CYS A 97 -5.94 -25.51 -4.27
C CYS A 97 -4.77 -26.48 -4.11
N LYS A 98 -4.02 -26.29 -3.02
CA LYS A 98 -3.08 -27.27 -2.50
C LYS A 98 -3.89 -28.38 -1.84
N ASN A 99 -3.61 -29.62 -2.22
CA ASN A 99 -4.19 -30.82 -1.65
C ASN A 99 -3.49 -31.18 -0.34
#